data_AF-A0A2A2LC77-F1
#
_entry.id   AF-A0A2A2LC77-F1
#
_cell.length_a   1.000
_cell.length_b   1.000
_cell.length_c   1.000
_cell.angle_alpha   90.00
_cell.angle_beta   90.00
_cell.angle_gamma   90.00
#
_symmetry.space_group_name_H-M   'P 1'
#
loop_
_entity.id
_entity.type
_entity.pdbx_description
1 polymer ?
#
loop_
_entity_poly.entity_id
_entity_poly.type
_entity_poly.pdbx_seq_one_letter_code
_entity_poly.pdbx_strand_id
1 'polypeptide(L)'
;MDSEELLVKQFVGVSKLQADWVNDFDNGFVVVEASVSNPDDFLKTVSAYDFMKYLIAASEMLQYLIIEREEETGQQSHGLCIYDIKDIHPDYRDKSKDIHKMIKLRVHLWKDYYANLLKGIFIVNGGMLIEATSMIPLVGRNLLNTILKHHIKDRLCDQIEVGDRELKKAISLNAIPIGMRGERPQKPGETPNGCMKTRAIEEDDHYKPGQIYRKFAIDAPEPAKLELKDGESRMIELSPEGKQILLFSCELSAIVRFYFVQDDVCLTPPIKLRSIKTPNEGSVILPDANSPVILHIANHGEDEPGDAAQISYSVAFV
;
A
#
# COMPACT_ATOMS: atom_id res chain seq x y z
N MET A 1 1.98 18.57 0.91
CA MET A 1 1.24 17.42 0.39
C MET A 1 -0.22 17.81 0.41
N ASP A 2 -0.72 18.25 -0.73
CA ASP A 2 -2.05 18.84 -0.82
C ASP A 2 -3.11 17.78 -0.56
N SER A 3 -4.21 18.18 0.08
CA SER A 3 -5.28 17.30 0.56
C SER A 3 -6.00 16.52 -0.56
N GLU A 4 -5.75 16.83 -1.83
CA GLU A 4 -6.26 16.11 -3.00
C GLU A 4 -5.41 14.88 -3.40
N GLU A 5 -4.16 14.77 -2.93
CA GLU A 5 -3.18 13.80 -3.48
C GLU A 5 -3.35 12.35 -3.03
N LEU A 6 -4.20 12.07 -2.03
CA LEU A 6 -4.38 10.72 -1.51
C LEU A 6 -5.86 10.34 -1.47
N LEU A 7 -6.50 10.36 -2.64
CA LEU A 7 -7.84 9.81 -2.90
C LEU A 7 -8.08 8.49 -2.14
N VAL A 8 -7.06 7.63 -2.13
CA VAL A 8 -7.03 6.35 -1.40
C VAL A 8 -7.48 6.48 0.05
N LYS A 9 -7.05 7.52 0.77
CA LYS A 9 -7.35 7.75 2.20
C LYS A 9 -8.85 7.89 2.49
N GLN A 10 -9.64 8.31 1.50
CA GLN A 10 -11.09 8.42 1.64
C GLN A 10 -11.78 7.05 1.63
N PHE A 11 -11.13 6.01 1.10
CA PHE A 11 -11.71 4.68 0.88
C PHE A 11 -11.09 3.59 1.76
N VAL A 12 -9.96 3.86 2.41
CA VAL A 12 -9.30 2.90 3.30
C VAL A 12 -9.56 3.24 4.76
N GLY A 13 -10.00 2.25 5.53
CA GLY A 13 -10.21 2.40 6.96
C GLY A 13 -8.87 2.34 7.68
N VAL A 14 -8.29 3.49 8.01
CA VAL A 14 -7.03 3.60 8.76
C VAL A 14 -7.18 4.58 9.92
N SER A 15 -6.53 4.33 11.04
CA SER A 15 -6.38 5.30 12.11
C SER A 15 -5.57 6.51 11.66
N LYS A 16 -5.84 7.69 12.21
CA LYS A 16 -4.93 8.82 12.05
C LYS A 16 -3.60 8.53 12.77
N LEU A 17 -2.48 8.63 12.05
CA LEU A 17 -1.14 8.66 12.64
C LEU A 17 -1.00 9.95 13.48
N GLN A 18 -0.74 9.79 14.77
CA GLN A 18 -0.68 10.89 15.74
C GLN A 18 0.26 10.55 16.89
N ALA A 19 0.95 11.56 17.40
CA ALA A 19 2.00 11.43 18.43
C ALA A 19 1.48 10.87 19.78
N ASP A 20 0.17 11.00 20.05
CA ASP A 20 -0.45 10.67 21.33
C ASP A 20 -1.08 9.26 21.38
N TRP A 21 -1.03 8.49 20.29
CA TRP A 21 -1.53 7.11 20.28
C TRP A 21 -0.39 6.11 20.43
N VAL A 22 0.01 5.91 21.69
CA VAL A 22 1.16 5.09 22.04
C VAL A 22 0.76 3.99 23.00
N ASN A 23 1.45 2.86 22.88
CA ASN A 23 1.37 1.72 23.77
C ASN A 23 2.15 1.98 25.07
N ASP A 24 1.48 1.81 26.21
CA ASP A 24 2.10 2.03 27.53
C ASP A 24 3.18 0.99 27.86
N PHE A 25 3.16 -0.18 27.21
CA PHE A 25 4.08 -1.27 27.53
C PHE A 25 5.48 -1.09 26.95
N ASP A 26 5.60 -0.48 25.77
CA ASP A 26 6.86 -0.50 25.01
C ASP A 26 7.09 0.71 24.10
N ASN A 27 6.44 1.84 24.39
CA ASN A 27 6.67 3.11 23.70
C ASN A 27 6.31 3.10 22.20
N GLY A 28 5.68 2.04 21.69
CA GLY A 28 5.32 1.86 20.29
C GLY A 28 4.03 2.57 19.88
N PHE A 29 4.00 3.08 18.65
CA PHE A 29 2.81 3.70 18.06
C PHE A 29 1.79 2.65 17.66
N VAL A 30 0.54 2.82 18.08
CA VAL A 30 -0.54 1.92 17.67
C VAL A 30 -1.24 2.49 16.44
N VAL A 31 -1.29 1.68 15.39
CA VAL A 31 -1.98 1.98 14.13
C VAL A 31 -3.07 0.94 13.94
N VAL A 32 -4.28 1.38 13.59
CA VAL A 32 -5.38 0.49 13.25
C VAL A 32 -5.68 0.58 11.77
N GLU A 33 -5.89 -0.56 11.15
CA GLU A 33 -6.34 -0.67 9.77
C GLU A 33 -7.52 -1.62 9.68
N ALA A 34 -8.40 -1.38 8.71
CA ALA A 34 -9.53 -2.23 8.40
C ALA A 34 -9.47 -2.69 6.94
N SER A 35 -9.89 -3.93 6.68
CA SER A 35 -10.01 -4.45 5.32
C SER A 35 -11.02 -3.65 4.48
N VAL A 36 -10.72 -3.46 3.20
CA VAL A 36 -11.70 -2.92 2.24
C VAL A 36 -12.85 -3.92 2.07
N SER A 37 -14.07 -3.50 2.36
CA SER A 37 -15.27 -4.36 2.37
C SER A 37 -15.79 -4.68 0.96
N ASN A 38 -15.63 -3.77 0.00
CA ASN A 38 -15.97 -3.97 -1.41
C ASN A 38 -14.73 -3.81 -2.30
N PRO A 39 -13.95 -4.90 -2.51
CA PRO A 39 -12.75 -4.84 -3.33
C PRO A 39 -13.02 -4.53 -4.80
N ASP A 40 -14.19 -4.89 -5.32
CA ASP A 40 -14.50 -4.76 -6.75
C ASP A 40 -14.52 -3.29 -7.19
N ASP A 41 -15.25 -2.46 -6.46
CA ASP A 41 -15.36 -1.02 -6.70
C ASP A 41 -14.07 -0.28 -6.28
N PHE A 42 -13.42 -0.73 -5.20
CA PHE A 42 -12.12 -0.19 -4.81
C PHE A 42 -11.09 -0.32 -5.92
N LEU A 43 -10.98 -1.48 -6.54
CA LEU A 43 -9.99 -1.74 -7.59
C LEU A 43 -10.33 -1.04 -8.91
N LYS A 44 -11.61 -0.72 -9.17
CA LYS A 44 -12.03 0.14 -10.28
C LYS A 44 -11.71 1.62 -10.05
N THR A 45 -11.46 2.01 -8.81
CA THR A 45 -11.27 3.41 -8.39
C THR A 45 -9.80 3.72 -8.12
N VAL A 46 -9.10 2.81 -7.43
CA VAL A 46 -7.74 3.01 -6.94
C VAL A 46 -6.79 2.11 -7.71
N SER A 47 -5.81 2.73 -8.39
CA SER A 47 -4.72 2.01 -9.04
C SER A 47 -3.76 1.40 -8.02
N ALA A 48 -3.02 0.37 -8.43
CA ALA A 48 -1.98 -0.20 -7.57
C ALA A 48 -0.92 0.86 -7.22
N TYR A 49 -0.59 1.74 -8.18
CA TYR A 49 0.37 2.82 -7.97
C TYR A 49 -0.09 3.84 -6.93
N ASP A 50 -1.34 4.28 -6.98
CA ASP A 50 -1.90 5.21 -5.98
C ASP A 50 -1.95 4.58 -4.60
N PHE A 51 -2.32 3.30 -4.52
CA PHE A 51 -2.30 2.55 -3.27
C PHE A 51 -0.87 2.43 -2.71
N MET A 52 0.13 2.15 -3.55
CA MET A 52 1.54 2.09 -3.11
C MET A 52 2.06 3.46 -2.64
N LYS A 53 1.76 4.55 -3.36
CA LYS A 53 2.11 5.93 -2.92
C LYS A 53 1.51 6.24 -1.54
N TYR A 54 0.26 5.86 -1.33
CA TYR A 54 -0.38 6.01 -0.02
C TYR A 54 0.35 5.25 1.08
N LEU A 55 0.73 4.00 0.82
CA LEU A 55 1.47 3.19 1.80
C LEU A 55 2.86 3.75 2.10
N ILE A 56 3.56 4.26 1.08
CA ILE A 56 4.85 4.97 1.25
C ILE A 56 4.63 6.17 2.18
N ALA A 57 3.71 7.07 1.84
CA ALA A 57 3.46 8.27 2.64
C ALA A 57 3.07 7.96 4.09
N ALA A 58 2.25 6.93 4.31
CA ALA A 58 1.89 6.47 5.65
C ALA A 58 3.08 5.89 6.42
N SER A 59 3.95 5.14 5.74
CA SER A 59 5.13 4.52 6.35
C SER A 59 6.20 5.56 6.70
N GLU A 60 6.45 6.53 5.82
CA GLU A 60 7.34 7.68 6.08
C GLU A 60 6.85 8.50 7.28
N MET A 61 5.54 8.76 7.36
CA MET A 61 4.97 9.50 8.49
C MET A 61 5.10 8.72 9.80
N LEU A 62 4.89 7.40 9.78
CA LEU A 62 5.11 6.56 10.97
C LEU A 62 6.58 6.55 11.39
N GLN A 63 7.50 6.45 10.44
CA GLN A 63 8.94 6.50 10.71
C GLN A 63 9.35 7.84 11.32
N TYR A 64 8.84 8.95 10.79
CA TYR A 64 9.06 10.27 11.37
C TYR A 64 8.58 10.34 12.83
N LEU A 65 7.36 9.86 13.11
CA LEU A 65 6.82 9.85 14.48
C LEU A 65 7.67 8.98 15.43
N ILE A 66 8.18 7.85 14.95
CA ILE A 66 9.09 6.98 15.71
C ILE A 66 10.36 7.74 16.09
N ILE A 67 11.02 8.38 15.13
CA ILE A 67 12.28 9.12 15.36
C ILE A 67 12.06 10.25 16.38
N GLU A 68 11.05 11.10 16.17
CA GLU A 68 10.73 12.20 17.09
C GLU A 68 10.47 11.69 18.51
N ARG A 69 9.76 10.56 18.64
CA ARG A 69 9.46 9.98 19.94
C ARG A 69 10.70 9.40 20.63
N GLU A 70 11.58 8.76 19.87
CA GLU A 70 12.86 8.25 20.40
C GLU A 70 13.74 9.40 20.89
N GLU A 71 13.76 10.54 20.18
CA GLU A 71 14.45 11.76 20.61
C GLU A 71 13.83 12.37 21.88
N GLU A 72 12.50 12.43 21.96
CA GLU A 72 11.77 12.98 23.11
C GLU A 72 11.92 12.13 24.38
N THR A 73 11.84 10.80 24.27
CA THR A 73 11.79 9.90 25.44
C THR A 73 13.12 9.26 25.78
N GLY A 74 14.09 9.24 24.86
CA GLY A 74 15.33 8.50 24.97
C GLY A 74 15.14 6.97 24.98
N GLN A 75 13.96 6.47 24.59
CA GLN A 75 13.63 5.04 24.54
C GLN A 75 13.31 4.63 23.11
N GLN A 76 13.71 3.42 22.72
CA GLN A 76 13.36 2.85 21.42
C GLN A 76 11.83 2.86 21.20
N SER A 77 11.40 3.08 19.97
CA SER A 77 10.01 3.04 19.52
C SER A 77 9.87 2.20 18.25
N HIS A 78 8.63 1.98 17.80
CA HIS A 78 8.26 1.14 16.65
C HIS A 78 6.76 1.29 16.37
N GLY A 79 6.27 0.70 15.27
CA GLY A 79 4.84 0.57 15.02
C GLY A 79 4.24 -0.76 15.48
N LEU A 80 3.00 -0.72 15.95
CA LEU A 80 2.15 -1.85 16.29
C LEU A 80 0.85 -1.74 15.48
N CYS A 81 0.63 -2.65 14.55
CA CYS A 81 -0.54 -2.62 13.68
C CYS A 81 -1.65 -3.54 14.23
N ILE A 82 -2.85 -3.00 14.44
CA ILE A 82 -4.07 -3.79 14.67
C ILE A 82 -4.83 -3.84 13.35
N TYR A 83 -4.96 -5.02 12.76
CA TYR A 83 -5.66 -5.22 11.49
C TYR A 83 -7.05 -5.84 11.75
N ASP A 84 -8.08 -5.02 11.65
CA ASP A 84 -9.48 -5.38 11.82
C ASP A 84 -10.03 -6.00 10.53
N ILE A 85 -10.42 -7.27 10.62
CA ILE A 85 -10.96 -8.05 9.49
C ILE A 85 -12.45 -8.38 9.64
N LYS A 86 -13.20 -7.59 10.43
CA LYS A 86 -14.63 -7.82 10.69
C LYS A 86 -15.47 -8.04 9.43
N ASP A 87 -15.24 -7.25 8.40
CA ASP A 87 -16.03 -7.23 7.17
C ASP A 87 -15.17 -7.61 5.95
N ILE A 88 -14.18 -8.50 6.15
CA ILE A 88 -13.26 -8.89 5.07
C ILE A 88 -13.98 -9.68 3.97
N HIS A 89 -13.84 -9.21 2.73
CA HIS A 89 -14.41 -9.90 1.58
C HIS A 89 -13.70 -11.26 1.32
N PRO A 90 -14.40 -12.33 0.89
CA PRO A 90 -13.79 -13.62 0.60
C PRO A 90 -12.67 -13.59 -0.46
N ASP A 91 -12.73 -12.67 -1.42
CA ASP A 91 -11.74 -12.53 -2.51
C ASP A 91 -10.31 -12.29 -2.01
N TYR A 92 -10.12 -11.80 -0.78
CA TYR A 92 -8.78 -11.70 -0.18
C TYR A 92 -8.08 -13.06 -0.04
N ARG A 93 -8.83 -14.17 -0.05
CA ARG A 93 -8.30 -15.54 0.10
C ARG A 93 -7.84 -16.16 -1.21
N ASP A 94 -8.37 -15.68 -2.34
CA ASP A 94 -8.13 -16.29 -3.64
C ASP A 94 -6.96 -15.58 -4.33
N LYS A 95 -5.87 -16.31 -4.54
CA LYS A 95 -4.62 -15.79 -5.11
C LYS A 95 -4.79 -15.28 -6.55
N SER A 96 -5.81 -15.76 -7.26
CA SER A 96 -6.12 -15.29 -8.60
C SER A 96 -6.77 -13.91 -8.59
N LYS A 97 -7.37 -13.51 -7.46
CA LYS A 97 -8.07 -12.23 -7.33
C LYS A 97 -7.10 -11.08 -7.21
N ASP A 98 -7.55 -10.00 -7.81
CA ASP A 98 -6.82 -8.76 -7.94
C ASP A 98 -6.54 -8.06 -6.61
N ILE A 99 -7.47 -8.15 -5.65
CA ILE A 99 -7.26 -7.63 -4.30
C ILE A 99 -6.12 -8.36 -3.59
N HIS A 100 -6.00 -9.67 -3.82
CA HIS A 100 -4.93 -10.47 -3.25
C HIS A 100 -3.57 -10.06 -3.83
N LYS A 101 -3.49 -9.85 -5.15
CA LYS A 101 -2.28 -9.35 -5.83
C LYS A 101 -1.87 -7.96 -5.31
N MET A 102 -2.83 -7.08 -5.03
CA MET A 102 -2.56 -5.76 -4.46
C MET A 102 -1.99 -5.84 -3.03
N ILE A 103 -2.51 -6.74 -2.19
CA ILE A 103 -1.92 -7.02 -0.87
C ILE A 103 -0.50 -7.59 -0.99
N LYS A 104 -0.24 -8.43 -1.99
CA LYS A 104 1.11 -8.93 -2.27
C LYS A 104 2.08 -7.78 -2.59
N LEU A 105 1.69 -6.79 -3.40
CA LEU A 105 2.50 -5.60 -3.69
C LEU A 105 2.82 -4.80 -2.41
N ARG A 106 1.84 -4.60 -1.53
CA ARG A 106 2.05 -3.96 -0.22
C ARG A 106 3.12 -4.67 0.61
N VAL A 107 3.08 -6.00 0.63
CA VAL A 107 4.03 -6.80 1.40
C VAL A 107 5.44 -6.68 0.82
N HIS A 108 5.58 -6.65 -0.51
CA HIS A 108 6.87 -6.37 -1.15
C HIS A 108 7.39 -4.99 -0.80
N LEU A 109 6.55 -3.95 -0.86
CA LEU A 109 6.93 -2.59 -0.49
C LEU A 109 7.51 -2.54 0.93
N TRP A 110 6.80 -3.10 1.90
CA TRP A 110 7.28 -3.10 3.28
C TRP A 110 8.55 -3.94 3.48
N LYS A 111 8.64 -5.11 2.85
CA LYS A 111 9.84 -5.95 2.92
C LYS A 111 11.07 -5.25 2.35
N ASP A 112 10.91 -4.56 1.23
CA ASP A 112 12.02 -3.98 0.48
C ASP A 112 12.48 -2.63 1.06
N TYR A 113 11.56 -1.84 1.65
CA TYR A 113 11.83 -0.46 2.06
C TYR A 113 11.60 -0.15 3.55
N TYR A 114 10.71 -0.87 4.23
CA TYR A 114 10.27 -0.55 5.61
C TYR A 114 10.42 -1.73 6.56
N ALA A 115 11.46 -2.55 6.34
CA ALA A 115 11.80 -3.66 7.22
C ALA A 115 12.01 -3.16 8.66
N ASN A 116 11.47 -3.87 9.63
CA ASN A 116 11.54 -3.55 11.07
C ASN A 116 10.86 -2.23 11.50
N LEU A 117 10.10 -1.56 10.63
CA LEU A 117 9.29 -0.40 11.03
C LEU A 117 8.19 -0.82 12.02
N LEU A 118 7.61 -2.01 11.82
CA LEU A 118 6.63 -2.61 12.71
C LEU A 118 7.31 -3.66 13.59
N LYS A 119 6.95 -3.68 14.87
CA LYS A 119 7.28 -4.79 15.78
C LYS A 119 6.23 -5.89 15.73
N GLY A 120 4.97 -5.51 15.55
CA GLY A 120 3.84 -6.43 15.65
C GLY A 120 2.68 -6.10 14.70
N ILE A 121 2.07 -7.14 14.13
CA ILE A 121 0.79 -7.07 13.43
C ILE A 121 -0.21 -8.03 14.12
N PHE A 122 -1.34 -7.51 14.55
CA PHE A 122 -2.38 -8.24 15.29
C PHE A 122 -3.68 -8.25 14.49
N ILE A 123 -4.07 -9.41 13.98
CA ILE A 123 -5.30 -9.56 13.20
C ILE A 123 -6.47 -9.91 14.13
N VAL A 124 -7.51 -9.10 14.12
CA VAL A 124 -8.64 -9.21 15.07
C VAL A 124 -10.01 -9.16 14.39
N ASN A 125 -11.05 -9.45 15.17
CA ASN A 125 -12.46 -9.29 14.79
C ASN A 125 -12.94 -10.07 13.55
N GLY A 126 -12.23 -11.09 13.06
CA GLY A 126 -12.64 -11.88 11.87
C GLY A 126 -13.86 -12.79 12.06
N GLY A 127 -14.94 -12.28 12.63
CA GLY A 127 -16.08 -13.01 13.18
C GLY A 127 -16.66 -14.13 12.32
N MET A 128 -17.15 -15.18 13.00
CA MET A 128 -18.02 -16.27 12.54
C MET A 128 -17.71 -16.93 11.18
N LEU A 129 -16.55 -17.57 11.06
CA LEU A 129 -16.58 -18.99 10.74
C LEU A 129 -16.45 -19.77 12.05
N ILE A 130 -17.61 -19.87 12.72
CA ILE A 130 -18.01 -20.77 13.81
C ILE A 130 -17.40 -20.56 15.22
N GLU A 131 -18.18 -19.94 16.10
CA GLU A 131 -18.10 -20.06 17.57
C GLU A 131 -18.47 -21.48 18.10
N ALA A 132 -18.11 -22.55 17.38
CA ALA A 132 -18.38 -23.92 17.84
C ALA A 132 -17.36 -24.97 17.38
N THR A 133 -16.39 -24.64 16.53
CA THR A 133 -15.31 -25.56 16.16
C THR A 133 -14.15 -24.75 15.59
N SER A 134 -13.10 -24.47 16.38
CA SER A 134 -11.71 -24.26 15.93
C SER A 134 -11.46 -23.63 14.53
N MET A 135 -12.22 -22.62 14.10
CA MET A 135 -12.16 -22.06 12.72
C MET A 135 -11.94 -20.55 12.63
N ILE A 136 -11.78 -19.84 13.76
CA ILE A 136 -11.02 -18.57 13.82
C ILE A 136 -9.59 -18.72 13.26
N PRO A 137 -8.91 -19.87 13.39
CA PRO A 137 -7.59 -20.04 12.79
C PRO A 137 -7.59 -20.04 11.26
N LEU A 138 -8.66 -20.40 10.54
CA LEU A 138 -8.50 -20.72 9.12
C LEU A 138 -8.48 -19.49 8.20
N VAL A 139 -9.31 -18.48 8.43
CA VAL A 139 -9.37 -17.28 7.59
C VAL A 139 -8.20 -16.35 7.88
N GLY A 140 -7.99 -16.05 9.16
CA GLY A 140 -6.84 -15.33 9.65
C GLY A 140 -5.56 -16.03 9.22
N ARG A 141 -5.37 -17.33 9.54
CA ARG A 141 -4.15 -18.07 9.14
C ARG A 141 -4.05 -18.37 7.65
N ASN A 142 -5.09 -18.38 6.82
CA ASN A 142 -4.90 -18.60 5.36
C ASN A 142 -4.51 -17.31 4.64
N LEU A 143 -5.07 -16.17 5.05
CA LEU A 143 -4.56 -14.85 4.64
C LEU A 143 -3.13 -14.68 5.17
N LEU A 144 -2.87 -15.00 6.45
CA LEU A 144 -1.54 -15.03 7.04
C LEU A 144 -0.62 -16.02 6.33
N ASN A 145 -1.02 -17.25 6.06
CA ASN A 145 -0.17 -18.26 5.44
C ASN A 145 0.12 -17.89 3.99
N THR A 146 -0.80 -17.23 3.30
CA THR A 146 -0.54 -16.79 1.93
C THR A 146 0.35 -15.55 1.89
N ILE A 147 0.19 -14.64 2.86
CA ILE A 147 1.05 -13.46 3.03
C ILE A 147 2.42 -13.82 3.64
N LEU A 148 2.51 -14.84 4.51
CA LEU A 148 3.69 -15.16 5.33
C LEU A 148 4.46 -16.43 4.94
N LYS A 149 3.89 -17.39 4.21
CA LYS A 149 4.65 -18.58 3.77
C LYS A 149 5.77 -18.26 2.77
N HIS A 150 5.84 -17.03 2.25
CA HIS A 150 6.92 -16.59 1.36
C HIS A 150 8.15 -16.00 2.09
N HIS A 151 8.57 -16.57 3.23
CA HIS A 151 9.79 -16.19 3.95
C HIS A 151 9.83 -14.75 4.51
N ILE A 152 8.67 -14.21 4.93
CA ILE A 152 8.54 -12.79 5.29
C ILE A 152 8.58 -12.52 6.80
N LYS A 153 8.40 -13.54 7.65
CA LYS A 153 8.49 -13.35 9.12
C LYS A 153 9.83 -12.75 9.55
N ASP A 154 10.94 -13.13 8.93
CA ASP A 154 12.27 -12.73 9.40
C ASP A 154 12.70 -11.31 8.97
N ARG A 155 11.89 -10.60 8.18
CA ARG A 155 12.24 -9.26 7.66
C ARG A 155 11.16 -8.19 7.85
N LEU A 156 9.90 -8.56 8.04
CA LEU A 156 8.80 -7.60 8.11
C LEU A 156 8.61 -7.04 9.53
N CYS A 157 8.45 -7.93 10.51
CA CYS A 157 8.27 -7.60 11.92
C CYS A 157 8.46 -8.84 12.79
N ASP A 158 8.76 -8.65 14.07
CA ASP A 158 9.04 -9.74 15.03
C ASP A 158 7.83 -10.64 15.26
N GLN A 159 6.63 -10.07 15.18
CA GLN A 159 5.40 -10.72 15.61
C GLN A 159 4.24 -10.51 14.65
N ILE A 160 3.61 -11.61 14.24
CA ILE A 160 2.32 -11.56 13.54
C ILE A 160 1.38 -12.58 14.17
N GLU A 161 0.35 -12.08 14.84
CA GLU A 161 -0.57 -12.86 15.66
C GLU A 161 -2.02 -12.68 15.25
N VAL A 162 -2.85 -13.65 15.63
CA VAL A 162 -4.28 -13.63 15.38
C VAL A 162 -5.03 -13.73 16.71
N GLY A 163 -5.94 -12.79 16.93
CA GLY A 163 -6.92 -12.80 18.01
C GLY A 163 -6.61 -11.88 19.19
N ASP A 164 -7.69 -11.55 19.91
CA ASP A 164 -7.70 -10.54 20.98
C ASP A 164 -6.78 -10.88 22.16
N ARG A 165 -6.53 -12.18 22.41
CA ARG A 165 -5.67 -12.61 23.52
C ARG A 165 -4.23 -12.16 23.31
N GLU A 166 -3.68 -12.35 22.11
CA GLU A 166 -2.30 -11.98 21.82
C GLU A 166 -2.16 -10.46 21.68
N LEU A 167 -3.17 -9.79 21.09
CA LEU A 167 -3.28 -8.34 21.10
C LEU A 167 -3.15 -7.76 22.53
N LYS A 168 -3.92 -8.28 23.49
CA LYS A 168 -3.93 -7.78 24.87
C LYS A 168 -2.68 -8.10 25.69
N LYS A 169 -1.80 -8.99 25.20
CA LYS A 169 -0.48 -9.20 25.81
C LYS A 169 0.56 -8.19 25.31
N ALA A 170 0.41 -7.76 24.06
CA ALA A 170 1.37 -6.87 23.41
C ALA A 170 0.99 -5.38 23.54
N ILE A 171 -0.31 -5.07 23.59
CA ILE A 171 -0.82 -3.70 23.59
C ILE A 171 -1.66 -3.45 24.85
N SER A 172 -1.40 -2.32 25.53
CA SER A 172 -2.12 -1.88 26.72
C SER A 172 -3.59 -1.59 26.39
N LEU A 173 -4.49 -1.80 27.37
CA LEU A 173 -5.91 -1.56 27.15
C LEU A 173 -6.19 -0.09 26.78
N ASN A 174 -5.45 0.86 27.36
CA ASN A 174 -5.56 2.30 27.05
C ASN A 174 -5.20 2.64 25.60
N ALA A 175 -4.40 1.79 24.94
CA ALA A 175 -4.00 1.97 23.55
C ALA A 175 -4.89 1.17 22.58
N ILE A 176 -5.77 0.28 23.07
CA ILE A 176 -6.72 -0.46 22.26
C ILE A 176 -8.07 0.28 22.21
N PRO A 177 -8.64 0.57 21.02
CA PRO A 177 -9.98 1.15 20.85
C PRO A 177 -11.09 0.39 21.58
N ILE A 178 -12.07 1.12 22.12
CA ILE A 178 -13.24 0.54 22.81
C ILE A 178 -14.00 -0.46 21.91
N GLY A 179 -14.15 -0.17 20.62
CA GLY A 179 -14.79 -1.09 19.67
C GLY A 179 -14.02 -2.39 19.43
N MET A 180 -12.79 -2.49 19.93
CA MET A 180 -11.94 -3.69 19.92
C MET A 180 -11.67 -4.20 21.35
N ARG A 181 -12.59 -3.92 22.28
CA ARG A 181 -12.55 -4.39 23.68
C ARG A 181 -11.35 -3.88 24.48
N GLY A 182 -10.88 -2.66 24.17
CA GLY A 182 -9.94 -1.88 24.97
C GLY A 182 -10.61 -0.70 25.67
N GLU A 183 -9.82 0.30 26.03
CA GLU A 183 -10.19 1.45 26.85
C GLU A 183 -9.91 2.79 26.17
N ARG A 184 -9.24 2.80 25.00
CA ARG A 184 -8.99 4.04 24.26
C ARG A 184 -10.32 4.66 23.80
N PRO A 185 -10.63 5.90 24.22
CA PRO A 185 -11.83 6.58 23.81
C PRO A 185 -11.81 6.90 22.31
N GLN A 186 -12.98 6.80 21.68
CA GLN A 186 -13.17 7.18 20.28
C GLN A 186 -13.07 8.70 20.14
N LYS A 187 -12.20 9.19 19.24
CA LYS A 187 -12.11 10.62 18.93
C LYS A 187 -13.15 11.03 17.86
N PRO A 188 -13.50 12.33 17.75
CA PRO A 188 -14.38 12.81 16.69
C PRO A 188 -13.90 12.42 15.29
N GLY A 189 -14.80 11.88 14.48
CA GLY A 189 -14.49 11.43 13.12
C GLY A 189 -13.96 9.99 13.01
N GLU A 190 -13.64 9.34 14.13
CA GLU A 190 -13.26 7.92 14.15
C GLU A 190 -14.51 7.01 14.10
N THR A 191 -14.32 5.77 13.67
CA THR A 191 -15.22 4.62 13.86
C THR A 191 -14.93 3.94 15.19
N PRO A 192 -15.77 3.00 15.68
CA PRO A 192 -15.55 2.34 16.98
C PRO A 192 -14.21 1.61 17.12
N ASN A 193 -13.63 1.13 16.02
CA ASN A 193 -12.30 0.52 15.99
C ASN A 193 -11.16 1.55 15.91
N GLY A 194 -11.43 2.85 15.94
CA GLY A 194 -10.40 3.91 15.90
C GLY A 194 -9.87 4.25 14.50
N CYS A 195 -10.39 3.63 13.43
CA CYS A 195 -10.14 4.09 12.06
C CYS A 195 -10.89 5.41 11.78
N MET A 196 -10.46 6.17 10.78
CA MET A 196 -11.23 7.29 10.25
C MET A 196 -12.43 6.78 9.44
N LYS A 197 -13.55 7.51 9.50
CA LYS A 197 -14.70 7.22 8.64
C LYS A 197 -14.30 7.32 7.16
N THR A 198 -14.65 6.30 6.39
CA THR A 198 -14.48 6.26 4.94
C THR A 198 -15.73 6.78 4.22
N ARG A 199 -15.55 7.28 3.00
CA ARG A 199 -16.63 7.58 2.05
C ARG A 199 -16.97 6.30 1.27
N ALA A 200 -18.23 6.14 0.89
CA ALA A 200 -18.62 5.12 -0.07
C ALA A 200 -18.06 5.47 -1.46
N ILE A 201 -17.70 4.45 -2.24
CA ILE A 201 -17.30 4.61 -3.63
C ILE A 201 -18.57 4.72 -4.48
N GLU A 202 -18.61 5.73 -5.35
CA GLU A 202 -19.68 5.97 -6.31
C GLU A 202 -19.16 5.75 -7.74
N GLU A 203 -20.05 5.56 -8.73
CA GLU A 203 -19.64 5.31 -10.11
C GLU A 203 -18.76 6.42 -10.71
N ASP A 204 -18.97 7.67 -10.27
CA ASP A 204 -18.17 8.81 -10.70
C ASP A 204 -16.74 8.79 -10.20
N ASP A 205 -16.45 8.02 -9.13
CA ASP A 205 -15.11 7.80 -8.61
C ASP A 205 -14.33 6.79 -9.45
N HIS A 206 -15.01 5.94 -10.22
CA HIS A 206 -14.35 4.94 -11.03
C HIS A 206 -13.38 5.58 -12.01
N TYR A 207 -12.23 4.94 -12.16
CA TYR A 207 -11.18 5.35 -13.08
C TYR A 207 -11.73 5.55 -14.49
N LYS A 208 -11.35 6.68 -15.11
CA LYS A 208 -11.70 7.02 -16.49
C LYS A 208 -10.44 6.91 -17.35
N PRO A 209 -10.45 6.14 -18.46
CA PRO A 209 -9.27 5.98 -19.32
C PRO A 209 -8.63 7.30 -19.74
N GLY A 210 -7.32 7.40 -19.51
CA GLY A 210 -6.51 8.59 -19.83
C GLY A 210 -6.85 9.82 -18.99
N GLN A 211 -7.43 9.64 -17.79
CA GLN A 211 -7.77 10.75 -16.90
C GLN A 211 -6.57 11.66 -16.58
N ILE A 212 -5.36 11.10 -16.47
CA ILE A 212 -4.17 11.91 -16.23
C ILE A 212 -3.89 12.87 -17.39
N TYR A 213 -4.01 12.43 -18.64
CA TYR A 213 -3.78 13.25 -19.83
C TYR A 213 -4.87 14.32 -19.99
N ARG A 214 -6.12 13.95 -19.75
CA ARG A 214 -7.26 14.88 -19.78
C ARG A 214 -7.14 16.00 -18.75
N LYS A 215 -6.58 15.72 -17.57
CA LYS A 215 -6.30 16.74 -16.54
C LYS A 215 -5.38 17.84 -17.07
N PHE A 216 -4.48 17.52 -17.99
CA PHE A 216 -3.57 18.46 -18.64
C PHE A 216 -4.05 18.90 -20.04
N ALA A 217 -5.31 18.60 -20.39
CA ALA A 217 -5.91 18.95 -21.68
C ALA A 217 -5.10 18.47 -22.91
N ILE A 218 -4.46 17.30 -22.80
CA ILE A 218 -3.79 16.64 -23.92
C ILE A 218 -4.41 15.26 -24.18
N ASP A 219 -4.27 14.79 -25.42
CA ASP A 219 -4.66 13.43 -25.79
C ASP A 219 -3.63 12.42 -25.26
N ALA A 220 -4.11 11.24 -24.87
CA ALA A 220 -3.24 10.15 -24.47
C ALA A 220 -2.38 9.71 -25.67
N PRO A 221 -1.04 9.66 -25.53
CA PRO A 221 -0.18 9.14 -26.57
C PRO A 221 -0.48 7.67 -26.87
N GLU A 222 -0.24 7.26 -28.12
CA GLU A 222 -0.28 5.85 -28.50
C GLU A 222 0.69 5.03 -27.63
N PRO A 223 0.23 3.92 -27.02
CA PRO A 223 1.05 3.17 -26.09
C PRO A 223 2.15 2.39 -26.80
N ALA A 224 3.37 2.55 -26.31
CA ALA A 224 4.49 1.69 -26.64
C ALA A 224 4.28 0.32 -25.97
N LYS A 225 4.59 -0.75 -26.70
CA LYS A 225 4.47 -2.14 -26.23
C LYS A 225 5.84 -2.78 -26.08
N LEU A 226 6.03 -3.50 -24.99
CA LEU A 226 7.26 -4.18 -24.65
C LEU A 226 6.94 -5.54 -24.02
N GLU A 227 7.73 -6.54 -24.38
CA GLU A 227 7.74 -7.84 -23.71
C GLU A 227 9.10 -8.00 -23.02
N LEU A 228 9.11 -8.34 -21.73
CA LEU A 228 10.31 -8.64 -20.96
C LEU A 228 10.27 -10.05 -20.41
N LYS A 229 11.24 -10.87 -20.78
CA LYS A 229 11.42 -12.20 -20.17
C LYS A 229 11.87 -12.07 -18.72
N ASP A 230 11.78 -13.19 -18.00
CA ASP A 230 12.33 -13.32 -16.66
C ASP A 230 13.81 -12.93 -16.63
N GLY A 231 14.18 -12.05 -15.70
CA GLY A 231 15.52 -11.50 -15.51
C GLY A 231 15.88 -10.33 -16.42
N GLU A 232 15.02 -9.95 -17.38
CA GLU A 232 15.31 -8.87 -18.31
C GLU A 232 14.97 -7.48 -17.75
N SER A 233 15.75 -6.51 -18.19
CA SER A 233 15.49 -5.09 -17.95
C SER A 233 15.69 -4.26 -19.21
N ARG A 234 15.07 -3.08 -19.23
CA ARG A 234 15.20 -2.06 -20.26
C ARG A 234 15.32 -0.68 -19.62
N MET A 235 16.13 0.14 -20.26
CA MET A 235 16.26 1.55 -19.98
C MET A 235 15.87 2.28 -21.26
N ILE A 236 14.94 3.23 -21.15
CA ILE A 236 14.44 4.01 -22.27
C ILE A 236 14.73 5.47 -21.96
N GLU A 237 15.50 6.11 -22.83
CA GLU A 237 15.77 7.54 -22.74
C GLU A 237 14.62 8.33 -23.35
N LEU A 238 14.12 9.32 -22.60
CA LEU A 238 12.99 10.15 -22.95
C LEU A 238 13.44 11.62 -22.87
N SER A 239 13.24 12.38 -23.96
CA SER A 239 13.60 13.79 -24.03
C SER A 239 12.42 14.67 -23.59
N PRO A 240 12.56 15.50 -22.54
CA PRO A 240 11.47 16.40 -22.13
C PRO A 240 11.26 17.59 -23.06
N GLU A 241 12.22 17.91 -23.95
CA GLU A 241 12.11 19.02 -24.92
C GLU A 241 11.73 20.37 -24.29
N GLY A 242 12.28 20.68 -23.11
CA GLY A 242 12.03 21.93 -22.40
C GLY A 242 10.73 21.94 -21.58
N LYS A 243 10.03 20.80 -21.48
CA LYS A 243 8.84 20.62 -20.64
C LYS A 243 9.19 20.25 -19.21
N GLN A 244 8.30 20.54 -18.27
CA GLN A 244 8.59 20.45 -16.84
C GLN A 244 7.84 19.33 -16.13
N ILE A 245 6.84 18.73 -16.77
CA ILE A 245 6.05 17.67 -16.16
C ILE A 245 6.06 16.45 -17.09
N LEU A 246 6.44 15.30 -16.54
CA LEU A 246 6.26 14.00 -17.16
C LEU A 246 4.91 13.43 -16.71
N LEU A 247 4.07 13.04 -17.67
CA LEU A 247 2.85 12.28 -17.46
C LEU A 247 3.06 10.86 -17.97
N PHE A 248 2.59 9.86 -17.22
CA PHE A 248 2.67 8.48 -17.65
C PHE A 248 1.40 7.69 -17.34
N SER A 249 1.20 6.64 -18.14
CA SER A 249 0.23 5.59 -17.90
C SER A 249 0.85 4.26 -18.30
N CYS A 250 0.69 3.21 -17.50
CA CYS A 250 1.15 1.87 -17.86
C CYS A 250 0.23 0.74 -17.43
N GLU A 251 0.14 -0.27 -18.29
CA GLU A 251 -0.49 -1.56 -18.06
C GLU A 251 0.58 -2.66 -17.99
N LEU A 252 0.61 -3.38 -16.87
CA LEU A 252 1.65 -4.34 -16.52
C LEU A 252 1.00 -5.70 -16.22
N SER A 253 1.25 -6.71 -17.06
CA SER A 253 0.65 -8.04 -16.89
C SER A 253 1.24 -8.83 -15.72
N ALA A 254 2.45 -8.50 -15.29
CA ALA A 254 3.21 -9.15 -14.22
C ALA A 254 3.77 -8.11 -13.24
N ILE A 255 4.36 -8.57 -12.13
CA ILE A 255 5.06 -7.68 -11.19
C ILE A 255 6.40 -7.28 -11.81
N VAL A 256 6.56 -5.98 -12.10
CA VAL A 256 7.81 -5.40 -12.62
C VAL A 256 8.23 -4.21 -11.76
N ARG A 257 9.53 -3.88 -11.76
CA ARG A 257 9.97 -2.55 -11.31
C ARG A 257 9.77 -1.58 -12.46
N PHE A 258 9.07 -0.47 -12.20
CA PHE A 258 8.78 0.57 -13.19
C PHE A 258 8.99 1.92 -12.52
N TYR A 259 10.02 2.68 -12.94
CA TYR A 259 10.34 3.97 -12.33
C TYR A 259 11.14 4.88 -13.25
N PHE A 260 11.09 6.18 -12.97
CA PHE A 260 11.80 7.23 -13.71
C PHE A 260 12.95 7.80 -12.90
N VAL A 261 14.06 8.11 -13.58
CA VAL A 261 15.25 8.76 -13.02
C VAL A 261 15.66 9.93 -13.93
N GLN A 262 16.16 11.02 -13.35
CA GLN A 262 16.82 12.10 -14.07
C GLN A 262 18.03 12.58 -13.27
N ASP A 263 19.20 12.60 -13.88
CA ASP A 263 20.46 13.06 -13.26
C ASP A 263 20.70 12.45 -11.86
N ASP A 264 20.60 11.12 -11.77
CA ASP A 264 20.70 10.32 -10.54
C ASP A 264 19.61 10.57 -9.48
N VAL A 265 18.61 11.41 -9.78
CA VAL A 265 17.43 11.63 -8.93
C VAL A 265 16.33 10.67 -9.34
N CYS A 266 15.90 9.81 -8.43
CA CYS A 266 14.69 9.00 -8.59
C CYS A 266 13.46 9.92 -8.57
N LEU A 267 12.81 10.07 -9.72
CA LEU A 267 11.60 10.88 -9.87
C LEU A 267 10.37 10.14 -9.34
N THR A 268 10.34 8.82 -9.49
CA THR A 268 9.34 7.95 -8.87
C THR A 268 10.01 6.86 -8.05
N PRO A 269 9.40 6.38 -6.95
CA PRO A 269 9.95 5.30 -6.15
C PRO A 269 10.24 4.04 -7.01
N PRO A 270 11.40 3.37 -6.86
CA PRO A 270 11.75 2.14 -7.59
C PRO A 270 11.01 0.90 -7.07
N ILE A 271 9.67 0.99 -7.01
CA ILE A 271 8.81 -0.03 -6.42
C ILE A 271 8.43 -1.11 -7.43
N LYS A 272 8.10 -2.28 -6.88
CA LYS A 272 7.44 -3.36 -7.62
C LYS A 272 5.98 -2.96 -7.86
N LEU A 273 5.52 -3.11 -9.10
CA LEU A 273 4.20 -2.68 -9.55
C LEU A 273 3.60 -3.70 -10.51
N ARG A 274 2.28 -3.79 -10.52
CA ARG A 274 1.48 -4.57 -11.47
C ARG A 274 0.20 -3.78 -11.76
N SER A 275 -0.37 -3.90 -12.95
CA SER A 275 -1.72 -3.38 -13.19
C SER A 275 -2.75 -4.40 -12.74
N ILE A 276 -3.77 -3.89 -12.08
CA ILE A 276 -4.83 -4.72 -11.51
C ILE A 276 -6.06 -4.55 -12.40
N LYS A 277 -7.10 -3.85 -11.95
CA LYS A 277 -8.26 -3.52 -12.80
C LYS A 277 -8.11 -2.19 -13.54
N THR A 278 -7.20 -1.35 -13.06
CA THR A 278 -6.95 -0.02 -13.58
C THR A 278 -5.48 0.11 -13.96
N PRO A 279 -5.16 0.92 -14.99
CA PRO A 279 -3.78 1.23 -15.32
C PRO A 279 -3.14 2.05 -14.21
N ASN A 280 -1.81 2.01 -14.15
CA ASN A 280 -1.05 2.83 -13.24
C ASN A 280 -0.75 4.17 -13.91
N GLU A 281 -1.21 5.27 -13.33
CA GLU A 281 -1.01 6.62 -13.89
C GLU A 281 -0.36 7.54 -12.88
N GLY A 282 0.40 8.51 -13.39
CA GLY A 282 1.01 9.51 -12.53
C GLY A 282 1.55 10.69 -13.31
N SER A 283 1.93 11.71 -12.54
CA SER A 283 2.66 12.86 -13.03
C SER A 283 3.88 13.09 -12.14
N VAL A 284 4.95 13.62 -12.72
CA VAL A 284 6.19 13.90 -12.00
C VAL A 284 6.74 15.23 -12.48
N ILE A 285 7.10 16.10 -11.54
CA ILE A 285 7.77 17.37 -11.85
C ILE A 285 9.25 17.08 -12.08
N LEU A 286 9.79 17.58 -13.18
CA LEU A 286 11.18 17.37 -13.57
C LEU A 286 12.09 18.41 -12.88
N PRO A 287 13.17 17.97 -12.21
CA PRO A 287 14.23 18.85 -11.74
C PRO A 287 14.86 19.72 -12.84
N ASP A 288 15.09 19.15 -14.03
CA ASP A 288 15.60 19.87 -15.22
C ASP A 288 14.75 19.56 -16.46
N ALA A 289 14.29 20.60 -17.15
CA ALA A 289 13.47 20.47 -18.35
C ALA A 289 14.27 20.08 -19.61
N ASN A 290 15.60 20.09 -19.56
CA ASN A 290 16.48 19.82 -20.70
C ASN A 290 17.27 18.52 -20.55
N SER A 291 17.42 18.01 -19.32
CA SER A 291 18.08 16.72 -19.09
C SER A 291 17.17 15.55 -19.50
N PRO A 292 17.72 14.50 -20.10
CA PRO A 292 16.94 13.31 -20.43
C PRO A 292 16.38 12.64 -19.16
N VAL A 293 15.19 12.09 -19.28
CA VAL A 293 14.59 11.22 -18.25
C VAL A 293 14.77 9.78 -18.68
N ILE A 294 15.25 8.93 -17.77
CA ILE A 294 15.42 7.50 -18.00
C ILE A 294 14.27 6.73 -17.36
N LEU A 295 13.48 6.05 -18.18
CA LEU A 295 12.50 5.07 -17.73
C LEU A 295 13.19 3.71 -17.55
N HIS A 296 13.20 3.20 -16.32
CA HIS A 296 13.67 1.88 -15.97
C HIS A 296 12.51 0.90 -15.84
N ILE A 297 12.60 -0.22 -16.56
CA ILE A 297 11.63 -1.32 -16.48
C ILE A 297 12.37 -2.63 -16.29
N ALA A 298 12.02 -3.41 -15.27
CA ALA A 298 12.68 -4.69 -15.00
C ALA A 298 11.69 -5.78 -14.55
N ASN A 299 11.76 -6.94 -15.20
CA ASN A 299 11.08 -8.16 -14.79
C ASN A 299 12.09 -9.06 -14.07
N HIS A 300 11.96 -9.18 -12.75
CA HIS A 300 12.87 -10.01 -11.95
C HIS A 300 12.38 -11.45 -11.74
N GLY A 301 11.17 -11.81 -12.22
CA GLY A 301 10.59 -13.16 -12.16
C GLY A 301 10.48 -13.82 -10.79
N GLU A 302 10.77 -13.11 -9.70
CA GLU A 302 10.82 -13.67 -8.34
C GLU A 302 9.49 -14.29 -7.88
N ASP A 303 8.38 -13.87 -8.48
CA ASP A 303 7.03 -14.11 -7.99
C ASP A 303 6.15 -14.94 -8.93
N GLU A 304 6.43 -14.90 -10.24
CA GLU A 304 5.79 -15.67 -11.31
C GLU A 304 6.90 -16.14 -12.28
N PRO A 305 7.76 -17.09 -11.86
CA PRO A 305 8.95 -17.47 -12.63
C PRO A 305 8.57 -18.06 -13.99
N GLY A 306 9.24 -17.61 -15.04
CA GLY A 306 9.04 -18.12 -16.40
C GLY A 306 7.96 -17.41 -17.24
N ASP A 307 7.18 -16.48 -16.68
CA ASP A 307 6.23 -15.69 -17.45
C ASP A 307 6.87 -14.39 -17.99
N ALA A 308 6.68 -14.13 -19.29
CA ALA A 308 7.09 -12.87 -19.90
C ALA A 308 6.12 -11.75 -19.48
N ALA A 309 6.67 -10.65 -18.99
CA ALA A 309 5.90 -9.46 -18.63
C ALA A 309 5.52 -8.71 -19.91
N GLN A 310 4.22 -8.60 -20.17
CA GLN A 310 3.65 -7.72 -21.19
C GLN A 310 3.46 -6.35 -20.57
N ILE A 311 4.07 -5.35 -21.19
CA ILE A 311 4.10 -3.98 -20.72
C ILE A 311 3.57 -3.09 -21.85
N SER A 312 2.58 -2.28 -21.53
CA SER A 312 2.06 -1.23 -22.39
C SER A 312 2.21 0.09 -21.65
N TYR A 313 2.88 1.08 -22.23
CA TYR A 313 3.10 2.37 -21.55
C TYR A 313 2.98 3.54 -22.51
N SER A 314 2.43 4.64 -22.02
CA SER A 314 2.39 5.94 -22.69
C SER A 314 3.09 6.96 -21.80
N VAL A 315 3.86 7.85 -22.43
CA VAL A 315 4.51 8.98 -21.75
C VAL A 315 4.28 10.23 -22.57
N ALA A 316 3.94 11.33 -21.88
CA ALA A 316 3.87 12.66 -22.46
C ALA A 316 4.64 13.66 -21.58
N PHE A 317 5.10 14.73 -22.20
CA PHE A 317 5.73 15.84 -21.50
C PHE A 317 4.90 17.12 -21.69
N VAL A 318 4.63 17.84 -20.60
CA VAL A 318 3.85 19.09 -20.58
C VAL A 318 4.53 20.22 -19.85
#